data_AF-A0A7T5VC57-F1
#
_entry.id   AF-A0A7T5VC57-F1
#
_cell.length_a   1.000
_cell.length_b   1.000
_cell.length_c   1.000
_cell.angle_alpha   90.00
_cell.angle_beta   90.00
_cell.angle_gamma   90.00
#
_symmetry.space_group_name_H-M   'P 1'
#
loop_
_entity.id
_entity.type
_entity.pdbx_description
1 polymer ?
#
loop_
_entity_poly.entity_id
_entity_poly.type
_entity_poly.pdbx_seq_one_letter_code
_entity_poly.pdbx_strand_id
1 'polypeptide(L)'
;MTSEQQDVEAVREQIAAVLTAAQQNDVDALYEHRAAVIAMYAQAMVEFHFEESQLPWLNDLLAAVQMDDSGSCRRLLAQQEDVDTVFLATQFASVIAGFFHHDECSTVLQAIGLQALLDEMDGMPGNQ
;
A
#
# COMPACT_ATOMS: atom_id res chain seq x y z
N MET A 1 28.56 -13.28 -3.83
CA MET A 1 27.38 -12.59 -3.29
C MET A 1 26.19 -13.52 -3.50
N THR A 2 25.33 -13.67 -2.50
CA THR A 2 24.09 -14.44 -2.64
C THR A 2 23.04 -13.61 -3.38
N SER A 3 22.02 -14.25 -3.97
CA SER A 3 20.93 -13.56 -4.70
C SER A 3 20.28 -12.46 -3.86
N GLU A 4 19.94 -12.76 -2.60
CA GLU A 4 19.33 -11.80 -1.66
C GLU A 4 20.20 -10.57 -1.39
N GLN A 5 21.53 -10.73 -1.37
CA GLN A 5 22.44 -9.60 -1.19
C GLN A 5 22.49 -8.68 -2.41
N GLN A 6 22.25 -9.21 -3.61
CA GLN A 6 22.15 -8.41 -4.83
C GLN A 6 20.81 -7.66 -4.88
N ASP A 7 19.73 -8.30 -4.45
CA ASP A 7 18.40 -7.68 -4.40
C ASP A 7 18.37 -6.50 -3.41
N VAL A 8 18.92 -6.66 -2.21
CA VAL A 8 18.99 -5.58 -1.21
C VAL A 8 19.83 -4.40 -1.69
N GLU A 9 20.95 -4.63 -2.36
CA GLU A 9 21.78 -3.55 -2.90
C GLU A 9 21.06 -2.80 -4.02
N ALA A 10 20.35 -3.51 -4.90
CA ALA A 10 19.53 -2.88 -5.94
C ALA A 10 18.44 -1.98 -5.35
N VAL A 11 17.78 -2.40 -4.25
CA VAL A 11 16.82 -1.54 -3.54
C VAL A 11 17.51 -0.29 -2.99
N ARG A 12 18.70 -0.42 -2.39
CA ARG A 12 19.46 0.72 -1.85
C ARG A 12 19.86 1.71 -2.94
N GLU A 13 20.30 1.22 -4.09
CA GLU A 13 20.63 2.04 -5.25
C GLU A 13 19.42 2.82 -5.76
N GLN A 14 18.25 2.17 -5.85
CA GLN A 14 17.00 2.84 -6.25
C GLN A 14 16.57 3.91 -5.25
N ILE A 15 16.68 3.64 -3.95
CA ILE A 15 16.41 4.64 -2.90
C ILE A 15 17.36 5.84 -3.06
N ALA A 16 18.66 5.60 -3.22
CA ALA A 16 19.65 6.66 -3.37
C ALA A 16 19.40 7.51 -4.62
N ALA A 17 19.01 6.90 -5.74
CA ALA A 17 18.66 7.60 -6.97
C ALA A 17 17.47 8.55 -6.76
N VAL A 18 16.39 8.07 -6.14
CA VAL A 18 15.19 8.89 -5.87
C VAL A 18 15.48 10.03 -4.91
N LEU A 19 16.21 9.78 -3.81
CA LEU A 19 16.56 10.83 -2.86
C LEU A 19 17.49 11.88 -3.46
N THR A 20 18.40 11.47 -4.35
CA THR A 20 19.27 12.39 -5.09
C THR A 20 18.46 13.25 -6.07
N ALA A 21 17.56 12.65 -6.84
CA ALA A 21 16.66 13.36 -7.74
C ALA A 21 15.80 14.39 -6.99
N ALA A 22 15.24 13.98 -5.84
CA ALA A 22 14.47 14.88 -4.97
C ALA A 22 15.31 16.05 -4.45
N GLN A 23 16.55 15.81 -4.01
CA GLN A 23 17.47 16.85 -3.55
C GLN A 23 17.80 17.86 -4.67
N GLN A 24 17.83 17.40 -5.91
CA GLN A 24 18.13 18.22 -7.10
C GLN A 24 16.88 18.89 -7.69
N ASN A 25 15.68 18.62 -7.17
CA ASN A 25 14.39 18.95 -7.78
C ASN A 25 14.24 18.43 -9.21
N ASP A 26 14.86 17.28 -9.51
CA ASP A 26 14.76 16.60 -10.79
C ASP A 26 13.45 15.80 -10.85
N VAL A 27 12.38 16.48 -11.25
CA VAL A 27 11.04 15.91 -11.33
C VAL A 27 10.97 14.79 -12.38
N ASP A 28 11.70 14.92 -13.49
CA ASP A 28 11.69 13.92 -14.56
C ASP A 28 12.32 12.60 -14.08
N ALA A 29 13.47 12.66 -13.40
CA ALA A 29 14.08 11.49 -12.78
C ALA A 29 13.16 10.84 -11.72
N LEU A 30 12.45 11.64 -10.91
CA LEU A 30 11.45 11.10 -9.98
C LEU A 30 10.33 10.35 -10.70
N TYR A 31 9.86 10.87 -11.84
CA TYR A 31 8.86 10.18 -12.67
C TYR A 31 9.39 8.89 -13.30
N GLU A 32 10.68 8.81 -13.65
CA GLU A 32 11.31 7.59 -14.16
C GLU A 32 11.39 6.49 -13.10
N HIS A 33 11.71 6.85 -11.85
CA HIS A 33 11.90 5.89 -10.76
C HIS A 33 10.61 5.48 -10.03
N ARG A 34 9.53 6.27 -10.14
CA ARG A 34 8.31 6.09 -9.31
C ARG A 34 7.74 4.68 -9.34
N ALA A 35 7.68 4.04 -10.50
CA ALA A 35 7.06 2.73 -10.66
C ALA A 35 7.88 1.63 -9.97
N ALA A 36 9.21 1.72 -10.07
CA ALA A 36 10.12 0.79 -9.42
C ALA A 36 10.02 0.91 -7.89
N VAL A 37 10.06 2.13 -7.35
CA VAL A 37 9.94 2.37 -5.90
C VAL A 37 8.60 1.90 -5.35
N ILE A 38 7.50 2.16 -6.04
CA ILE A 38 6.17 1.71 -5.61
C ILE A 38 6.07 0.19 -5.64
N ALA A 39 6.63 -0.48 -6.65
CA ALA A 39 6.66 -1.93 -6.71
C ALA A 39 7.49 -2.55 -5.57
N MET A 40 8.66 -1.99 -5.26
CA MET A 40 9.49 -2.46 -4.15
C MET A 40 8.80 -2.24 -2.80
N TYR A 41 8.18 -1.07 -2.61
CA TYR A 41 7.42 -0.77 -1.39
C TYR A 41 6.22 -1.72 -1.23
N ALA A 42 5.49 -1.97 -2.31
CA ALA A 42 4.37 -2.90 -2.35
C ALA A 42 4.80 -4.32 -1.94
N GLN A 43 5.89 -4.81 -2.55
CA GLN A 43 6.42 -6.12 -2.23
C GLN A 43 6.80 -6.24 -0.75
N ALA A 44 7.51 -5.25 -0.21
CA ALA A 44 7.88 -5.23 1.20
C ALA A 44 6.64 -5.22 2.12
N MET A 45 5.64 -4.38 1.82
CA MET A 45 4.39 -4.35 2.59
C MET A 45 3.73 -5.74 2.63
N VAL A 46 3.64 -6.41 1.48
CA VAL A 46 3.06 -7.75 1.38
C VAL A 46 3.84 -8.76 2.22
N GLU A 47 5.17 -8.77 2.11
CA GLU A 47 6.04 -9.74 2.79
C GLU A 47 6.06 -9.58 4.31
N PHE A 48 5.97 -8.36 4.84
CA PHE A 48 6.10 -8.10 6.27
C PHE A 48 4.78 -8.07 7.04
N HIS A 49 3.67 -7.75 6.37
CA HIS A 49 2.42 -7.43 7.04
C HIS A 49 1.26 -8.36 6.72
N PHE A 50 1.38 -9.21 5.70
CA PHE A 50 0.30 -10.09 5.28
C PHE A 50 0.71 -11.55 5.28
N GLU A 51 -0.22 -12.41 5.68
CA GLU A 51 -0.05 -13.85 5.60
C GLU A 51 -0.23 -14.36 4.17
N GLU A 52 0.39 -15.50 3.84
CA GLU A 52 0.21 -16.15 2.53
C GLU A 52 -1.28 -16.44 2.21
N SER A 53 -2.07 -16.74 3.25
CA SER A 53 -3.51 -16.97 3.18
C SER A 53 -4.30 -15.73 2.73
N GLN A 54 -3.77 -14.52 2.96
CA GLN A 54 -4.41 -13.24 2.66
C GLN A 54 -4.05 -12.74 1.25
N LEU A 55 -3.03 -13.31 0.59
CA LEU A 55 -2.56 -12.84 -0.72
C LEU A 55 -3.63 -12.88 -1.82
N PRO A 56 -4.49 -13.92 -1.95
CA PRO A 56 -5.54 -13.90 -2.96
C PRO A 56 -6.51 -12.73 -2.78
N TRP A 57 -6.93 -12.48 -1.55
CA TRP A 57 -7.81 -11.35 -1.21
C TRP A 57 -7.14 -10.00 -1.47
N LEU A 58 -5.86 -9.88 -1.12
CA LEU A 58 -5.09 -8.66 -1.37
C LEU A 58 -4.93 -8.39 -2.88
N ASN A 59 -4.69 -9.44 -3.67
CA ASN A 59 -4.62 -9.33 -5.13
C ASN A 59 -5.96 -8.90 -5.74
N ASP A 60 -7.08 -9.42 -5.23
CA ASP A 60 -8.43 -8.99 -5.67
C ASP A 60 -8.67 -7.52 -5.32
N LEU A 61 -8.23 -7.07 -4.14
CA LEU A 61 -8.30 -5.66 -3.75
C LEU A 61 -7.47 -4.79 -4.69
N LEU A 62 -6.23 -5.18 -4.99
CA LEU A 62 -5.37 -4.45 -5.93
C LEU A 62 -5.96 -4.40 -7.34
N ALA A 63 -6.57 -5.49 -7.81
CA ALA A 63 -7.27 -5.51 -9.09
C ALA A 63 -8.46 -4.53 -9.09
N ALA A 64 -9.23 -4.47 -8.01
CA ALA A 64 -10.31 -3.49 -7.86
C ALA A 64 -9.78 -2.05 -7.88
N VAL A 65 -8.65 -1.77 -7.23
CA VAL A 65 -7.99 -0.45 -7.26
C VAL A 65 -7.52 -0.10 -8.67
N GLN A 66 -6.89 -1.03 -9.38
CA GLN A 66 -6.42 -0.83 -10.76
C GLN A 66 -7.56 -0.56 -11.74
N MET A 67 -8.77 -1.05 -11.44
CA MET A 67 -9.98 -0.83 -12.25
C MET A 67 -10.79 0.38 -11.81
N ASP A 68 -10.30 1.15 -10.82
CA ASP A 68 -11.01 2.27 -10.18
C ASP A 68 -12.40 1.88 -9.62
N ASP A 69 -12.56 0.62 -9.17
CA ASP A 69 -13.81 0.09 -8.63
C ASP A 69 -13.84 0.19 -7.11
N SER A 70 -14.14 1.40 -6.62
CA SER A 70 -14.30 1.68 -5.18
C SER A 70 -15.39 0.82 -4.52
N GLY A 71 -16.41 0.40 -5.28
CA GLY A 71 -17.49 -0.46 -4.79
C GLY A 71 -16.99 -1.88 -4.47
N SER A 72 -16.14 -2.44 -5.34
CA SER A 72 -15.46 -3.71 -5.07
C SER A 72 -14.45 -3.59 -3.94
N CYS A 73 -13.67 -2.51 -3.88
CA CYS A 73 -12.75 -2.26 -2.76
C CYS A 73 -13.47 -2.31 -1.41
N ARG A 74 -14.59 -1.59 -1.28
CA ARG A 74 -15.40 -1.59 -0.06
C ARG A 74 -15.92 -2.98 0.30
N ARG A 75 -16.42 -3.74 -0.68
CA ARG A 75 -16.94 -5.10 -0.44
C ARG A 75 -15.86 -6.08 0.00
N LEU A 76 -14.66 -5.98 -0.58
CA LEU A 76 -13.53 -6.86 -0.24
C LEU A 76 -13.01 -6.54 1.16
N LEU A 77 -12.83 -5.27 1.51
CA LEU A 77 -12.37 -4.86 2.83
C LEU A 77 -13.35 -5.27 3.94
N ALA A 78 -14.65 -5.23 3.68
CA ALA A 78 -15.68 -5.67 4.63
C ALA A 78 -15.72 -7.20 4.88
N GLN A 79 -14.96 -8.00 4.12
CA GLN A 79 -14.86 -9.46 4.34
C GLN A 79 -13.83 -9.82 5.41
N GLN A 80 -12.93 -8.90 5.74
CA GLN A 80 -11.89 -9.14 6.72
C GLN A 80 -12.34 -8.62 8.09
N GLU A 81 -12.26 -9.48 9.10
CA GLU A 81 -12.69 -9.15 10.48
C GLU A 81 -11.56 -8.52 11.29
N ASP A 82 -10.31 -8.84 10.94
CA ASP A 82 -9.14 -8.25 11.60
C ASP A 82 -8.94 -6.79 11.18
N VAL A 83 -9.16 -5.90 12.14
CA VAL A 83 -9.13 -4.45 11.96
C VAL A 83 -7.75 -3.97 11.55
N ASP A 84 -6.68 -4.55 12.09
CA ASP A 84 -5.29 -4.21 11.75
C ASP A 84 -4.99 -4.55 10.29
N THR A 85 -5.37 -5.77 9.87
CA THR A 85 -5.24 -6.20 8.46
C THR A 85 -6.04 -5.28 7.54
N VAL A 86 -7.28 -4.89 7.90
CA VAL A 86 -8.10 -3.96 7.10
C VAL A 86 -7.40 -2.61 6.98
N PHE A 87 -6.92 -2.06 8.09
CA PHE A 87 -6.21 -0.79 8.10
C PHE A 87 -4.97 -0.84 7.20
N LEU A 88 -4.10 -1.85 7.37
CA LEU A 88 -2.89 -2.01 6.56
C LEU A 88 -3.22 -2.18 5.07
N ALA A 89 -4.25 -2.96 4.74
CA ALA A 89 -4.71 -3.14 3.36
C ALA A 89 -5.20 -1.81 2.75
N THR A 90 -5.89 -0.96 3.52
CA THR A 90 -6.32 0.37 3.03
C THR A 90 -5.15 1.30 2.76
N GLN A 91 -4.10 1.29 3.61
CA GLN A 91 -2.90 2.10 3.39
C GLN A 91 -2.18 1.65 2.12
N PHE A 92 -2.02 0.35 1.97
CA PHE A 92 -1.38 -0.24 0.80
C PHE A 92 -2.17 0.06 -0.48
N ALA A 93 -3.47 -0.20 -0.49
CA ALA A 93 -4.36 0.09 -1.61
C ALA A 93 -4.37 1.59 -1.98
N SER A 94 -4.30 2.50 -1.00
CA SER A 94 -4.28 3.95 -1.24
C SER A 94 -3.01 4.42 -1.95
N VAL A 95 -1.85 3.84 -1.61
CA VAL A 95 -0.58 4.10 -2.32
C VAL A 95 -0.71 3.72 -3.80
N ILE A 96 -1.33 2.57 -4.07
CA ILE A 96 -1.54 2.09 -5.44
C ILE A 96 -2.58 2.94 -6.18
N ALA A 97 -3.67 3.33 -5.53
CA ALA A 97 -4.66 4.24 -6.12
C ALA A 97 -4.03 5.58 -6.52
N GLY A 98 -3.17 6.14 -5.66
CA GLY A 98 -2.42 7.37 -5.94
C GLY A 98 -1.46 7.23 -7.12
N PHE A 99 -0.83 6.06 -7.30
CA PHE A 99 0.00 5.78 -8.47
C PHE A 99 -0.78 5.85 -9.79
N PHE A 100 -2.02 5.35 -9.79
CA PHE A 100 -2.91 5.36 -10.95
C PHE A 100 -3.73 6.63 -11.08
N HIS A 101 -3.61 7.59 -10.16
CA HIS A 101 -4.43 8.81 -10.11
C HIS A 101 -5.94 8.53 -9.95
N HIS A 102 -6.28 7.47 -9.20
CA HIS A 102 -7.65 7.08 -8.88
C HIS A 102 -8.10 7.75 -7.57
N ASP A 103 -8.33 9.07 -7.61
CA ASP A 103 -8.55 9.91 -6.43
C ASP A 103 -9.83 9.51 -5.66
N GLU A 104 -10.89 9.15 -6.37
CA GLU A 104 -12.15 8.67 -5.79
C GLU A 104 -11.96 7.36 -5.03
N CYS A 105 -11.24 6.40 -5.63
CA CYS A 105 -10.92 5.13 -5.01
C CYS A 105 -10.03 5.32 -3.77
N SER A 106 -8.98 6.17 -3.89
CA SER A 106 -8.11 6.55 -2.78
C SER A 106 -8.90 7.14 -1.62
N THR A 107 -9.85 8.05 -1.89
CA THR A 107 -10.69 8.67 -0.87
C THR A 107 -11.54 7.65 -0.11
N VAL A 108 -12.13 6.67 -0.82
CA VAL A 108 -12.92 5.61 -0.19
C VAL A 108 -12.05 4.70 0.67
N LEU A 109 -10.87 4.31 0.17
CA LEU A 109 -9.92 3.48 0.92
C LEU A 109 -9.47 4.17 2.21
N GLN A 110 -9.12 5.45 2.13
CA GLN A 110 -8.74 6.25 3.30
C GLN A 110 -9.88 6.36 4.32
N ALA A 111 -11.13 6.54 3.87
CA ALA A 111 -12.28 6.58 4.76
C ALA A 111 -12.50 5.25 5.50
N ILE A 112 -12.34 4.11 4.81
CA ILE A 112 -12.43 2.78 5.43
C ILE A 112 -11.28 2.56 6.41
N GLY A 113 -10.06 2.98 6.06
CA GLY A 113 -8.91 2.90 6.97
C GLY A 113 -9.11 3.73 8.24
N LEU A 114 -9.66 4.94 8.12
CA LEU A 114 -10.01 5.77 9.27
C LEU A 114 -11.09 5.11 10.13
N GLN A 115 -12.08 4.45 9.52
CA GLN A 115 -13.09 3.69 10.26
C GLN A 115 -12.45 2.55 11.07
N ALA A 116 -11.56 1.78 10.45
CA ALA A 116 -10.85 0.70 11.12
C ALA A 116 -10.07 1.20 12.35
N LEU A 117 -9.33 2.32 12.22
CA LEU A 117 -8.62 2.92 13.36
C LEU A 117 -9.57 3.32 14.50
N LEU A 118 -10.73 3.88 14.19
CA LEU A 118 -11.71 4.28 15.20
C LEU A 118 -12.30 3.05 15.90
N ASP A 119 -12.64 2.01 15.14
CA ASP A 119 -13.17 0.75 15.70
C ASP A 119 -12.15 0.08 16.65
N GLU A 120 -10.86 0.12 16.31
CA GLU A 120 -9.77 -0.34 17.18
C GLU A 120 -9.69 0.49 18.48
N MET A 121 -9.79 1.81 18.37
CA MET A 121 -9.73 2.74 19.50
C MET A 121 -10.90 2.58 20.47
N ASP A 122 -12.11 2.36 19.96
CA ASP A 122 -13.31 2.13 20.76
C ASP A 122 -13.30 0.73 21.42
N GLY A 123 -12.57 -0.22 20.83
CA GLY A 123 -12.35 -1.56 21.40
C GLY A 123 -11.32 -1.61 22.54
N MET A 124 -10.54 -0.54 22.78
CA MET A 124 -9.51 -0.53 23.82
C MET A 124 -10.08 -0.42 25.25
N PRO A 125 -9.51 -1.17 26.24
CA PRO A 125 -9.93 -1.07 27.62
C PRO A 125 -9.55 0.30 28.21
N GLY A 126 -10.53 1.21 28.29
CA GLY A 126 -10.36 2.55 28.84
C GLY A 126 -11.33 3.61 28.29
N ASN A 127 -12.11 3.30 27.25
CA ASN A 127 -13.02 4.23 26.58
C ASN A 127 -14.53 4.03 26.89
N GLN A 128 -14.88 3.30 27.96
CA GLN A 128 -16.27 3.15 28.45
C GLN A 128 -16.51 3.91 29.75
#